data_AF-A0A8S3WP41-F1
#
_entry.id   AF-A0A8S3WP41-F1
#
_cell.length_a   1.000
_cell.length_b   1.000
_cell.length_c   1.000
_cell.angle_alpha   90.00
_cell.angle_beta   90.00
_cell.angle_gamma   90.00
#
_symmetry.space_group_name_H-M   'P 1'
#
loop_
_entity.id
_entity.type
_entity.pdbx_description
1 polymer ?
#
loop_
_entity_poly.entity_id
_entity_poly.type
_entity_poly.pdbx_seq_one_letter_code
_entity_poly.pdbx_strand_id
1 'polypeptide(L)'
;MRKEDLEAIRQDISSMLRRYSVPKLNLPKEEFIALKNLRNKPELTIIRADKGKATLVMDTSDYNSKIQKFLSDVSTYKKVKNDPTSSTLKTTCDLIKKHSEKLNLDVKWIIPTCAKSPKLYGLPKIHKPNAPLRPIVSQIDSPTYRLAQHLAKILSPLRGHTRAHIKDSYHFVSEIKDRHLSDNETMVSFDVQSLFTCLPVEDCISIVTRKLEENNMPVEYAVFLRHCLTSGYLLWKEEFYKQLDGVAMGSPVSPIVADIFMEDFEEKALLTSPINPRFYKQYVDDTFTILPLDKVTAFLDYLNSINSKIQFTMQLEANNSLAFIDVEHEGSVIVNTWLPSHHHVKQVLHDNKLRVPRLRHSERVEPATVARVPAVLPYIRGVTDKIGYILNRASIKTYFKPLKKFGQFLPSVKCNVPLQDAGVYKLDCEFGLSYIGQTKRSIKTRVKEHIADVKNHAPGSLQSVNTYRIAPVTTSDLIYHKSSLKNIDSFQG
;
A
#
# COMPACT_ATOMS: atom_id res chain seq x y z
N MET A 1 31.81 -12.49 7.05
CA MET A 1 32.00 -13.09 8.39
C MET A 1 32.29 -14.56 8.16
N ARG A 2 33.27 -15.16 8.87
CA ARG A 2 33.52 -16.59 8.72
C ARG A 2 32.31 -17.37 9.25
N LYS A 3 32.04 -18.56 8.71
CA LYS A 3 30.89 -19.39 9.16
C LYS A 3 30.95 -19.69 10.66
N GLU A 4 32.16 -19.83 11.19
CA GLU A 4 32.42 -20.10 12.62
C GLU A 4 31.97 -18.93 13.51
N ASP A 5 32.24 -17.68 13.11
CA ASP A 5 31.81 -16.48 13.83
C ASP A 5 30.27 -16.34 13.86
N LEU A 6 29.60 -16.75 12.77
CA LEU A 6 28.13 -16.78 12.69
C LEU A 6 27.52 -17.82 13.64
N GLU A 7 28.13 -19.00 13.70
CA GLU A 7 27.64 -20.10 14.52
C GLU A 7 27.84 -19.81 16.01
N ALA A 8 28.95 -19.18 16.39
CA ALA A 8 29.18 -18.70 17.75
C ALA A 8 28.12 -17.67 18.19
N ILE A 9 27.84 -16.67 17.34
CA ILE A 9 26.77 -15.69 17.61
C ILE A 9 25.40 -16.37 17.72
N ARG A 10 25.13 -17.37 16.88
CA ARG A 10 23.87 -18.14 16.90
C ARG A 10 23.72 -18.93 18.21
N GLN A 11 24.80 -19.53 18.69
CA GLN A 11 24.83 -20.27 19.96
C GLN A 11 24.63 -19.34 21.17
N ASP A 12 25.30 -18.18 21.18
CA ASP A 12 25.15 -17.16 22.22
C ASP A 12 23.71 -16.64 22.30
N ILE A 13 23.10 -16.32 21.16
CA ILE A 13 21.71 -15.86 21.11
C ILE A 13 20.75 -16.99 21.54
N SER A 14 20.99 -18.23 21.09
CA SER A 14 20.14 -19.38 21.43
C SER A 14 20.20 -19.73 22.91
N SER A 15 21.38 -19.69 23.54
CA SER A 15 21.54 -19.93 24.97
C SER A 15 20.83 -18.86 25.80
N MET A 16 20.86 -17.60 25.34
CA MET A 16 20.19 -16.49 25.98
C MET A 16 18.66 -16.61 25.88
N LEU A 17 18.13 -16.92 24.70
CA LEU A 17 16.68 -17.04 24.49
C LEU A 17 16.06 -18.19 25.30
N ARG A 18 16.79 -19.29 25.52
CA ARG A 18 16.32 -20.41 26.38
C ARG A 18 16.08 -20.03 27.83
N ARG A 19 16.76 -18.99 28.32
CA ARG A 19 16.69 -18.56 29.73
C ARG A 19 15.62 -17.50 29.99
N TYR A 20 14.92 -17.04 28.96
CA TYR A 20 13.97 -15.93 29.08
C TYR A 20 12.52 -16.36 28.86
N SER A 21 11.64 -15.88 29.73
CA SER A 21 10.19 -16.03 29.62
C SER A 21 9.59 -14.94 28.72
N VAL A 22 8.38 -15.22 28.19
CA VAL A 22 7.67 -14.29 27.33
C VAL A 22 7.34 -13.01 28.13
N PRO A 23 7.75 -11.82 27.66
CA PRO A 23 7.52 -10.58 28.38
C PRO A 23 6.02 -10.26 28.49
N LYS A 24 5.66 -9.58 29.59
CA LYS A 24 4.30 -9.09 29.84
C LYS A 24 3.91 -8.05 28.78
N LEU A 25 2.61 -7.97 28.50
CA LEU A 25 2.05 -6.92 27.65
C LEU A 25 2.34 -5.54 28.25
N ASN A 26 2.64 -4.57 27.38
CA ASN A 26 2.80 -3.16 27.76
C ASN A 26 1.46 -2.46 28.08
N LEU A 27 0.35 -3.21 28.07
CA LEU A 27 -1.01 -2.72 28.31
C LEU A 27 -1.53 -3.34 29.62
N PRO A 28 -2.12 -2.54 30.52
CA PRO A 28 -2.90 -3.05 31.64
C PRO A 28 -3.99 -4.02 31.17
N LYS A 29 -4.39 -4.95 32.04
CA LYS A 29 -5.42 -5.94 31.71
C LYS A 29 -6.76 -5.27 31.36
N GLU A 30 -7.12 -4.22 32.09
CA GLU A 30 -8.35 -3.44 31.90
C GLU A 30 -8.41 -2.81 30.50
N GLU A 31 -7.34 -2.12 30.09
CA GLU A 31 -7.24 -1.54 28.74
C GLU A 31 -7.28 -2.62 27.65
N PHE A 32 -6.62 -3.77 27.88
CA PHE A 32 -6.68 -4.89 26.94
C PHE A 32 -8.11 -5.44 26.78
N ILE A 33 -8.86 -5.57 27.88
CA ILE A 33 -10.27 -5.99 27.87
C ILE A 33 -11.11 -4.94 27.15
N ALA A 34 -10.94 -3.66 27.46
CA ALA A 34 -11.64 -2.56 26.80
C ALA A 34 -11.42 -2.56 25.28
N LEU A 35 -10.18 -2.75 24.84
CA LEU A 35 -9.84 -2.85 23.41
C LEU A 35 -10.44 -4.09 22.76
N LYS A 36 -10.48 -5.23 23.46
CA LYS A 36 -11.11 -6.45 22.97
C LYS A 36 -12.62 -6.25 22.82
N ASN A 37 -13.26 -5.60 23.79
CA ASN A 37 -14.68 -5.27 23.74
C ASN A 37 -14.98 -4.31 22.59
N LEU A 38 -14.19 -3.25 22.45
CA LEU A 38 -14.33 -2.26 21.37
C LEU A 38 -14.15 -2.91 19.98
N ARG A 39 -13.19 -3.84 19.84
CA ARG A 39 -12.96 -4.58 18.60
C ARG A 39 -14.13 -5.48 18.20
N ASN A 40 -14.84 -6.03 19.18
CA ASN A 40 -15.89 -7.02 18.96
C ASN A 40 -17.28 -6.40 18.73
N LYS A 41 -17.39 -5.07 18.74
CA LYS A 41 -18.62 -4.33 18.46
C LYS A 41 -18.88 -4.26 16.94
N PRO A 42 -19.85 -5.00 16.38
CA PRO A 42 -20.13 -5.00 14.94
C PRO A 42 -20.64 -3.64 14.43
N GLU A 43 -21.24 -2.84 15.30
CA GLU A 43 -21.77 -1.50 15.00
C GLU A 43 -20.67 -0.46 14.77
N LEU A 44 -19.42 -0.73 15.16
CA LEU A 44 -18.30 0.19 15.01
C LEU A 44 -17.26 -0.32 14.01
N THR A 45 -16.89 0.53 13.07
CA THR A 45 -15.75 0.35 12.19
C THR A 45 -14.58 1.16 12.70
N ILE A 46 -13.45 0.50 12.99
CA ILE A 46 -12.23 1.15 13.45
C ILE A 46 -11.21 1.16 12.32
N ILE A 47 -10.82 2.35 11.88
CA ILE A 47 -10.02 2.55 10.68
C ILE A 47 -8.99 3.65 10.87
N ARG A 48 -7.96 3.68 10.02
CA ARG A 48 -7.02 4.81 10.01
C ARG A 48 -7.55 5.94 9.14
N ALA A 49 -7.29 7.17 9.58
CA ALA A 49 -7.45 8.33 8.74
C ALA A 49 -6.49 8.28 7.54
N ASP A 50 -6.92 8.90 6.45
CA ASP A 50 -6.13 9.05 5.23
C ASP A 50 -4.85 9.87 5.45
N LYS A 51 -4.94 10.97 6.21
CA LYS A 51 -3.82 11.84 6.61
C LYS A 51 -3.68 11.88 8.14
N GLY A 52 -2.47 12.14 8.65
CA GLY A 52 -2.21 12.39 10.07
C GLY A 52 -2.07 11.16 10.98
N LYS A 53 -2.07 9.93 10.44
CA LYS A 53 -1.91 8.66 11.20
C LYS A 53 -2.94 8.45 12.35
N ALA A 54 -4.01 9.23 12.38
CA ALA A 54 -5.06 9.11 13.38
C ALA A 54 -5.83 7.79 13.25
N THR A 55 -6.32 7.27 14.38
CA THR A 55 -7.26 6.13 14.42
C THR A 55 -8.66 6.68 14.66
N LEU A 56 -9.61 6.22 13.86
CA LEU A 56 -10.99 6.68 13.85
C LEU A 56 -11.92 5.54 14.25
N VAL A 57 -12.97 5.89 14.97
CA VAL A 57 -14.10 5.03 15.27
C VAL A 57 -15.30 5.65 14.59
N MET A 58 -15.91 4.92 13.66
CA MET A 58 -17.08 5.38 12.90
C MET A 58 -18.17 4.33 12.94
N ASP A 59 -19.41 4.76 12.77
CA ASP A 59 -20.54 3.85 12.67
C ASP A 59 -20.39 2.98 11.40
N THR A 60 -20.58 1.67 11.57
CA THR A 60 -20.46 0.70 10.48
C THR A 60 -21.49 0.96 9.38
N SER A 61 -22.69 1.45 9.70
CA SER A 61 -23.71 1.79 8.71
C SER A 61 -23.30 3.02 7.86
N ASP A 62 -22.74 4.06 8.47
CA ASP A 62 -22.21 5.24 7.74
C ASP A 62 -21.03 4.86 6.84
N TYR A 63 -20.11 4.03 7.35
CA TYR A 63 -19.00 3.54 6.54
C TYR A 63 -19.49 2.76 5.32
N ASN A 64 -20.46 1.86 5.53
CA ASN A 64 -21.02 1.04 4.46
C ASN A 64 -21.80 1.86 3.44
N SER A 65 -22.58 2.86 3.87
CA SER A 65 -23.33 3.73 2.97
C SER A 65 -22.39 4.53 2.08
N LYS A 66 -21.29 5.06 2.62
CA LYS A 66 -20.25 5.78 1.87
C LYS A 66 -19.57 4.90 0.83
N ILE A 67 -19.22 3.65 1.16
CA ILE A 67 -18.65 2.71 0.17
C ILE A 67 -19.68 2.31 -0.88
N GLN A 68 -20.95 2.08 -0.50
CA GLN A 68 -22.00 1.72 -1.46
C GLN A 68 -22.27 2.86 -2.45
N LYS A 69 -22.26 4.12 -1.98
CA LYS A 69 -22.36 5.30 -2.85
C LYS A 69 -21.21 5.37 -3.88
N PHE A 70 -20.03 4.89 -3.52
CA PHE A 70 -18.91 4.79 -4.45
C PHE A 70 -19.10 3.65 -5.47
N LEU A 71 -19.61 2.50 -5.03
CA LEU A 71 -19.88 1.35 -5.90
C LEU A 71 -21.11 1.49 -6.77
N SER A 72 -22.02 2.43 -6.47
CA SER A 72 -23.20 2.71 -7.28
C SER A 72 -22.90 3.47 -8.58
N ASP A 73 -21.67 3.96 -8.76
CA ASP A 73 -21.25 4.55 -10.03
C ASP A 73 -21.10 3.47 -11.11
N VAL A 74 -22.12 3.36 -11.95
CA VAL A 74 -22.21 2.40 -13.05
C VAL A 74 -21.24 2.69 -14.19
N SER A 75 -20.68 3.89 -14.26
CA SER A 75 -19.66 4.24 -15.27
C SER A 75 -18.31 3.61 -14.91
N THR A 76 -17.97 3.57 -13.62
CA THR A 76 -16.69 3.04 -13.13
C THR A 76 -16.78 1.56 -12.73
N TYR A 77 -17.89 1.12 -12.12
CA TYR A 77 -18.00 -0.23 -11.54
C TYR A 77 -19.21 -1.02 -12.06
N LYS A 78 -18.95 -2.29 -12.33
CA LYS A 78 -19.99 -3.26 -12.71
C LYS A 78 -19.96 -4.46 -11.78
N LYS A 79 -21.09 -4.73 -11.12
CA LYS A 79 -21.26 -5.93 -10.31
C LYS A 79 -21.16 -7.19 -11.17
N VAL A 80 -20.40 -8.18 -10.72
CA VAL A 80 -20.22 -9.48 -11.40
C VAL A 80 -20.62 -10.63 -10.48
N LYS A 81 -21.21 -11.68 -11.06
CA LYS A 81 -21.75 -12.82 -10.30
C LYS A 81 -20.68 -13.76 -9.76
N ASN A 82 -19.60 -13.94 -10.53
CA ASN A 82 -18.58 -14.95 -10.27
C ASN A 82 -17.25 -14.30 -9.89
N ASP A 83 -16.49 -15.00 -9.04
CA ASP A 83 -15.14 -14.63 -8.65
C ASP A 83 -14.17 -14.70 -9.85
N PRO A 84 -13.61 -13.56 -10.32
CA PRO A 84 -12.68 -13.52 -11.45
C PRO A 84 -11.25 -13.96 -11.13
N THR A 85 -10.96 -14.34 -9.87
CA THR A 85 -9.58 -14.57 -9.41
C THR A 85 -8.86 -15.65 -10.22
N SER A 86 -9.50 -16.80 -10.43
CA SER A 86 -8.88 -17.93 -11.13
C SER A 86 -8.67 -17.66 -12.63
N SER A 87 -9.63 -17.00 -13.28
CA SER A 87 -9.50 -16.65 -14.71
C SER A 87 -8.42 -15.60 -14.93
N THR A 88 -8.36 -14.59 -14.06
CA THR A 88 -7.33 -13.53 -14.11
C THR A 88 -5.94 -14.09 -13.81
N LEU A 89 -5.83 -15.04 -12.88
CA LEU A 89 -4.56 -15.72 -12.60
C LEU A 89 -4.07 -16.51 -13.82
N LYS A 90 -4.97 -17.25 -14.48
CA LYS A 90 -4.63 -18.00 -15.69
C LYS A 90 -4.09 -17.08 -16.78
N THR A 91 -4.82 -16.02 -17.12
CA THR A 91 -4.39 -15.06 -18.16
C THR A 91 -3.08 -14.37 -17.80
N THR A 92 -2.88 -14.02 -16.52
CA THR A 92 -1.61 -13.46 -16.04
C THR A 92 -0.44 -14.43 -16.25
N CYS A 93 -0.61 -15.70 -15.87
CA CYS A 93 0.41 -16.73 -16.05
C CYS A 93 0.73 -16.96 -17.53
N ASP A 94 -0.28 -17.04 -18.38
CA ASP A 94 -0.12 -17.29 -19.81
C ASP A 94 0.66 -16.15 -20.48
N LEU A 95 0.33 -14.90 -20.14
CA LEU A 95 1.06 -13.72 -20.63
C LEU A 95 2.52 -13.69 -20.16
N ILE A 96 2.77 -13.94 -18.87
CA ILE A 96 4.13 -13.96 -18.33
C ILE A 96 4.97 -15.02 -19.05
N LYS A 97 4.44 -16.24 -19.20
CA LYS A 97 5.15 -17.31 -19.89
C LYS A 97 5.46 -16.95 -21.34
N LYS A 98 4.47 -16.41 -22.06
CA LYS A 98 4.62 -16.01 -23.47
C LYS A 98 5.77 -15.02 -23.71
N HIS A 99 6.01 -14.10 -22.78
CA HIS A 99 7.04 -13.05 -22.94
C HIS A 99 8.25 -13.24 -22.02
N SER A 100 8.33 -14.36 -21.29
CA SER A 100 9.36 -14.60 -20.26
C SER A 100 10.78 -14.65 -20.81
N GLU A 101 10.99 -15.34 -21.93
CA GLU A 101 12.30 -15.49 -22.56
C GLU A 101 12.79 -14.16 -23.13
N LYS A 102 11.92 -13.46 -23.87
CA LYS A 102 12.24 -12.17 -24.50
C LYS A 102 12.62 -11.09 -23.48
N LEU A 103 11.96 -11.09 -22.33
CA LEU A 103 12.15 -10.07 -21.27
C LEU A 103 13.06 -10.54 -20.13
N ASN A 104 13.61 -11.76 -20.20
CA ASN A 104 14.43 -12.37 -19.15
C ASN A 104 13.79 -12.26 -17.75
N LEU A 105 12.52 -12.65 -17.63
CA LEU A 105 11.73 -12.48 -16.41
C LEU A 105 12.04 -13.53 -15.35
N ASP A 106 12.06 -13.13 -14.07
CA ASP A 106 11.99 -14.07 -12.94
C ASP A 106 10.55 -14.58 -12.78
N VAL A 107 10.18 -15.56 -13.62
CA VAL A 107 8.84 -16.16 -13.64
C VAL A 107 8.45 -16.74 -12.28
N LYS A 108 9.41 -17.30 -11.54
CA LYS A 108 9.17 -17.92 -10.23
C LYS A 108 8.78 -16.89 -9.18
N TRP A 109 9.35 -15.69 -9.25
CA TRP A 109 8.96 -14.59 -8.38
C TRP A 109 7.66 -13.93 -8.84
N ILE A 110 7.51 -13.62 -10.13
CA ILE A 110 6.36 -12.85 -10.63
C ILE A 110 5.05 -13.65 -10.54
N ILE A 111 5.05 -14.94 -10.88
CA ILE A 111 3.83 -15.75 -10.83
C ILE A 111 3.46 -16.05 -9.36
N PRO A 112 2.27 -15.63 -8.87
CA PRO A 112 1.86 -15.96 -7.52
C PRO A 112 1.47 -17.44 -7.42
N THR A 113 1.94 -18.12 -6.37
CA THR A 113 1.60 -19.53 -6.10
C THR A 113 0.12 -19.72 -5.74
N CYS A 114 -0.46 -18.72 -5.07
CA CYS A 114 -1.88 -18.65 -4.73
C CYS A 114 -2.29 -17.18 -4.82
N ALA A 115 -3.39 -16.89 -5.51
CA ALA A 115 -3.89 -15.54 -5.68
C ALA A 115 -5.13 -15.30 -4.82
N LYS A 116 -5.24 -14.10 -4.25
CA LYS A 116 -6.38 -13.64 -3.45
C LYS A 116 -7.15 -12.58 -4.22
N SER A 117 -8.45 -12.51 -4.00
CA SER A 117 -9.24 -11.43 -4.58
C SER A 117 -8.81 -10.09 -3.96
N PRO A 118 -8.54 -9.06 -4.78
CA PRO A 118 -8.28 -7.70 -4.29
C PRO A 118 -9.50 -7.15 -3.54
N LYS A 119 -9.26 -6.45 -2.42
CA LYS A 119 -10.33 -6.04 -1.48
C LYS A 119 -10.45 -4.52 -1.41
N LEU A 120 -11.67 -4.01 -1.51
CA LEU A 120 -11.96 -2.59 -1.33
C LEU A 120 -12.07 -2.24 0.16
N TYR A 121 -11.50 -1.10 0.54
CA TYR A 121 -11.70 -0.42 1.82
C TYR A 121 -11.54 1.09 1.62
N GLY A 122 -12.12 1.91 2.49
CA GLY A 122 -12.08 3.37 2.38
C GLY A 122 -11.33 4.02 3.53
N LEU A 123 -10.40 4.92 3.28
CA LEU A 123 -9.72 5.70 4.33
C LEU A 123 -10.43 7.06 4.52
N PRO A 124 -10.94 7.41 5.72
CA PRO A 124 -11.62 8.68 5.90
C PRO A 124 -10.68 9.89 5.78
N LYS A 125 -11.06 10.86 4.95
CA LYS A 125 -10.38 12.16 4.78
C LYS A 125 -10.93 13.15 5.81
N ILE A 126 -10.46 13.06 7.04
CA ILE A 126 -10.94 13.88 8.18
C ILE A 126 -10.72 15.39 8.06
N HIS A 127 -9.85 15.82 7.14
CA HIS A 127 -9.59 17.22 6.84
C HIS A 127 -10.61 17.81 5.83
N LYS A 128 -11.56 17.01 5.35
CA LYS A 128 -12.63 17.44 4.44
C LYS A 128 -13.99 17.35 5.14
N PRO A 129 -14.95 18.25 4.84
CA PRO A 129 -16.28 18.23 5.43
C PRO A 129 -16.96 16.87 5.19
N ASN A 130 -17.71 16.38 6.18
CA ASN A 130 -18.36 15.06 6.18
C ASN A 130 -17.42 13.84 6.10
N ALA A 131 -16.10 14.05 6.18
CA ALA A 131 -15.07 13.01 6.15
C ALA A 131 -15.30 11.95 5.05
N PRO A 132 -15.27 12.34 3.75
CA PRO A 132 -15.43 11.41 2.64
C PRO A 132 -14.33 10.33 2.66
N LEU A 133 -14.64 9.15 2.14
CA LEU A 133 -13.70 8.04 2.08
C LEU A 133 -12.80 8.14 0.83
N ARG A 134 -11.50 7.86 0.98
CA ARG A 134 -10.60 7.53 -0.12
C ARG A 134 -10.66 6.01 -0.38
N PRO A 135 -11.24 5.55 -1.49
CA PRO A 135 -11.32 4.13 -1.80
C PRO A 135 -9.94 3.57 -2.16
N ILE A 136 -9.55 2.47 -1.53
CA ILE A 136 -8.29 1.76 -1.80
C ILE A 136 -8.60 0.29 -2.05
N VAL A 137 -8.03 -0.24 -3.13
CA VAL A 137 -8.12 -1.66 -3.46
C VAL A 137 -6.84 -2.37 -3.00
N SER A 138 -6.90 -3.14 -1.91
CA SER A 138 -5.75 -3.94 -1.46
C SER A 138 -5.48 -5.05 -2.47
N GLN A 139 -4.50 -4.84 -3.35
CA GLN A 139 -4.05 -5.83 -4.33
C GLN A 139 -3.00 -6.82 -3.79
N ILE A 140 -2.62 -6.76 -2.51
CA ILE A 140 -1.62 -7.70 -1.97
C ILE A 140 -2.06 -9.15 -2.23
N ASP A 141 -1.16 -9.92 -2.82
CA ASP A 141 -1.37 -11.31 -3.26
C ASP A 141 -2.45 -11.47 -4.34
N SER A 142 -2.87 -10.41 -5.03
CA SER A 142 -3.76 -10.52 -6.20
C SER A 142 -3.04 -11.13 -7.41
N PRO A 143 -3.78 -11.63 -8.41
CA PRO A 143 -3.19 -12.21 -9.62
C PRO A 143 -2.13 -11.34 -10.29
N THR A 144 -2.37 -10.03 -10.38
CA THR A 144 -1.50 -9.06 -11.09
C THR A 144 -0.51 -8.34 -10.19
N TYR A 145 -0.55 -8.53 -8.87
CA TYR A 145 0.20 -7.71 -7.91
C TYR A 145 1.70 -7.68 -8.15
N ARG A 146 2.33 -8.85 -8.26
CA ARG A 146 3.79 -8.95 -8.44
C ARG A 146 4.22 -8.50 -9.83
N LEU A 147 3.38 -8.71 -10.84
CA LEU A 147 3.60 -8.17 -12.18
C LEU A 147 3.57 -6.64 -12.16
N ALA A 148 2.58 -6.05 -11.48
CA ALA A 148 2.51 -4.60 -11.29
C ALA A 148 3.72 -4.06 -10.49
N GLN A 149 4.21 -4.80 -9.48
CA GLN A 149 5.45 -4.43 -8.78
C GLN A 149 6.68 -4.49 -9.68
N HIS A 150 6.75 -5.47 -10.58
CA HIS A 150 7.81 -5.57 -11.57
C HIS A 150 7.76 -4.38 -12.53
N LEU A 151 6.59 -4.11 -13.12
CA LEU A 151 6.37 -2.98 -14.02
C LEU A 151 6.67 -1.64 -13.36
N ALA A 152 6.27 -1.43 -12.11
CA ALA A 152 6.56 -0.19 -11.40
C ALA A 152 8.06 0.09 -11.31
N LYS A 153 8.90 -0.94 -11.14
CA LYS A 153 10.36 -0.79 -11.14
C LYS A 153 10.91 -0.42 -12.52
N ILE A 154 10.36 -1.02 -13.57
CA ILE A 154 10.78 -0.80 -14.95
C ILE A 154 10.34 0.57 -15.47
N LEU A 155 9.13 1.01 -15.12
CA LEU A 155 8.54 2.26 -15.62
C LEU A 155 8.88 3.49 -14.75
N SER A 156 9.25 3.31 -13.48
CA SER A 156 9.57 4.44 -12.59
C SER A 156 10.69 5.36 -13.10
N PRO A 157 11.71 4.88 -13.83
CA PRO A 157 12.70 5.76 -14.44
C PRO A 157 12.16 6.62 -15.59
N LEU A 158 10.95 6.40 -16.11
CA LEU A 158 10.41 7.12 -17.27
C LEU A 158 9.64 8.42 -16.91
N ARG A 159 9.42 8.66 -15.62
CA ARG A 159 8.76 9.86 -15.07
C ARG A 159 9.76 10.81 -14.41
N GLY A 160 9.37 12.06 -14.23
CA GLY A 160 10.10 13.10 -13.50
C GLY A 160 11.12 13.86 -14.34
N HIS A 161 10.99 13.82 -15.67
CA HIS A 161 11.91 14.46 -16.60
C HIS A 161 11.38 15.77 -17.20
N THR A 162 10.17 16.17 -16.84
CA THR A 162 9.54 17.40 -17.37
C THR A 162 10.05 18.63 -16.61
N ARG A 163 10.00 19.81 -17.26
CA ARG A 163 10.40 21.08 -16.64
C ARG A 163 9.49 21.50 -15.48
N ALA A 164 8.25 21.00 -15.46
CA ALA A 164 7.27 21.24 -14.41
C ALA A 164 7.58 20.42 -13.13
N HIS A 165 8.32 19.31 -13.25
CA HIS A 165 8.51 18.38 -12.13
C HIS A 165 9.27 19.00 -10.95
N ILE A 166 8.71 18.81 -9.75
CA ILE A 166 9.37 19.09 -8.47
C ILE A 166 9.66 17.77 -7.76
N LYS A 167 10.92 17.62 -7.33
CA LYS A 167 11.38 16.41 -6.63
C LYS A 167 10.98 16.38 -5.14
N ASP A 168 11.11 17.52 -4.47
CA ASP A 168 10.86 17.66 -3.03
C ASP A 168 10.66 19.13 -2.65
N SER A 169 10.28 19.37 -1.39
CA SER A 169 10.04 20.70 -0.85
C SER A 169 11.26 21.62 -0.96
N TYR A 170 12.49 21.09 -0.85
CA TYR A 170 13.70 21.92 -0.96
C TYR A 170 13.93 22.40 -2.39
N HIS A 171 13.71 21.53 -3.37
CA HIS A 171 13.76 21.87 -4.79
C HIS A 171 12.71 22.95 -5.13
N PHE A 172 11.50 22.84 -4.58
CA PHE A 172 10.47 23.87 -4.73
C PHE A 172 10.92 25.21 -4.14
N VAL A 173 11.44 25.21 -2.92
CA VAL A 173 11.95 26.43 -2.25
C VAL A 173 13.06 27.08 -3.08
N SER A 174 14.00 26.30 -3.61
CA SER A 174 15.08 26.85 -4.45
C SER A 174 14.57 27.47 -5.75
N GLU A 175 13.49 26.94 -6.31
CA GLU A 175 12.85 27.51 -7.49
C GLU A 175 12.12 28.81 -7.12
N ILE A 176 11.28 28.82 -6.09
CA ILE A 176 10.38 29.95 -5.84
C ILE A 176 11.03 31.14 -5.13
N LYS A 177 12.18 30.94 -4.46
CA LYS A 177 12.82 31.97 -3.59
C LYS A 177 13.09 33.31 -4.26
N ASP A 178 13.48 33.31 -5.53
CA ASP A 178 13.87 34.54 -6.24
C ASP A 178 12.71 35.11 -7.08
N ARG A 179 11.48 34.58 -6.90
CA ARG A 179 10.30 34.98 -7.67
C ARG A 179 9.36 35.81 -6.81
N HIS A 180 9.19 37.08 -7.17
CA HIS A 180 8.23 37.99 -6.54
C HIS A 180 6.94 38.06 -7.36
N LEU A 181 5.79 38.03 -6.71
CA LEU A 181 4.48 38.27 -7.35
C LEU A 181 4.35 39.76 -7.70
N SER A 182 3.86 40.05 -8.90
CA SER A 182 3.40 41.40 -9.24
C SER A 182 1.94 41.61 -8.83
N ASP A 183 1.51 42.87 -8.72
CA ASP A 183 0.16 43.22 -8.24
C ASP A 183 -1.00 42.61 -9.07
N ASN A 184 -0.73 42.20 -10.32
CA ASN A 184 -1.71 41.59 -11.23
C ASN A 184 -1.62 40.06 -11.30
N GLU A 185 -0.71 39.43 -10.57
CA GLU A 185 -0.51 37.99 -10.55
C GLU A 185 -1.00 37.38 -9.25
N THR A 186 -1.44 36.13 -9.33
CA THR A 186 -1.91 35.38 -8.16
C THR A 186 -1.36 33.96 -8.19
N MET A 187 -1.23 33.36 -7.01
CA MET A 187 -0.90 31.94 -6.88
C MET A 187 -2.17 31.09 -6.93
N VAL A 188 -2.11 30.02 -7.71
CA VAL A 188 -3.22 29.09 -7.89
C VAL A 188 -2.70 27.66 -7.88
N SER A 189 -3.38 26.81 -7.12
CA SER A 189 -3.24 25.35 -7.21
C SER A 189 -4.35 24.80 -8.08
N PHE A 190 -3.99 23.97 -9.07
CA PHE A 190 -4.94 23.19 -9.86
C PHE A 190 -4.90 21.72 -9.41
N ASP A 191 -6.03 21.21 -8.93
CA ASP A 191 -6.18 19.84 -8.46
C ASP A 191 -7.07 19.03 -9.41
N VAL A 192 -6.62 17.85 -9.84
CA VAL A 192 -7.44 16.93 -10.64
C VAL A 192 -8.47 16.22 -9.77
N GLN A 193 -9.73 16.28 -10.16
CA GLN A 193 -10.80 15.54 -9.51
C GLN A 193 -10.65 14.03 -9.77
N SER A 194 -10.51 13.26 -8.69
CA SER A 194 -10.58 11.79 -8.74
C SER A 194 -9.64 11.15 -9.78
N LEU A 195 -8.41 11.69 -9.94
CA LEU A 195 -7.42 11.32 -10.96
C LEU A 195 -7.44 9.83 -11.33
N PHE A 196 -7.18 8.95 -10.36
CA PHE A 196 -7.08 7.51 -10.65
C PHE A 196 -8.32 6.88 -11.27
N THR A 197 -9.54 7.28 -10.88
CA THR A 197 -10.76 6.70 -11.48
C THR A 197 -11.08 7.31 -12.85
N CYS A 198 -10.54 8.49 -13.15
CA CYS A 198 -10.78 9.22 -14.39
C CYS A 198 -9.68 9.01 -15.44
N LEU A 199 -8.55 8.41 -15.08
CA LEU A 199 -7.43 8.16 -15.99
C LEU A 199 -7.86 7.31 -17.21
N PRO A 200 -7.75 7.83 -18.44
CA PRO A 200 -8.07 7.06 -19.64
C PRO A 200 -7.05 5.95 -19.86
N VAL A 201 -7.49 4.69 -19.69
CA VAL A 201 -6.58 3.52 -19.70
C VAL A 201 -5.87 3.35 -21.05
N GLU A 202 -6.55 3.56 -22.17
CA GLU A 202 -5.95 3.40 -23.51
C GLU A 202 -4.89 4.47 -23.79
N ASP A 203 -5.14 5.73 -23.40
CA ASP A 203 -4.17 6.82 -23.54
C ASP A 203 -2.93 6.56 -22.66
N CYS A 204 -3.14 6.06 -21.44
CA CYS A 204 -2.03 5.66 -20.58
C CYS A 204 -1.14 4.60 -21.23
N ILE A 205 -1.74 3.59 -21.88
CA ILE A 205 -1.00 2.52 -22.55
C ILE A 205 -0.25 3.06 -23.78
N SER A 206 -0.87 3.95 -24.57
CA SER A 206 -0.23 4.52 -25.76
C SER A 206 0.96 5.40 -25.39
N ILE A 207 0.81 6.27 -24.38
CA ILE A 207 1.89 7.14 -23.87
C ILE A 207 3.05 6.30 -23.34
N VAL A 208 2.77 5.25 -22.55
CA VAL A 208 3.82 4.36 -22.03
C VAL A 208 4.51 3.60 -23.17
N THR A 209 3.75 3.13 -24.18
CA THR A 209 4.34 2.45 -25.34
C THR A 209 5.32 3.36 -26.07
N ARG A 210 4.91 4.60 -26.36
CA ARG A 210 5.77 5.63 -26.97
C ARG A 210 7.03 5.89 -26.14
N LYS A 211 6.89 6.09 -24.82
CA LYS A 211 8.05 6.32 -23.93
C LYS A 211 8.99 5.11 -23.88
N LEU A 212 8.47 3.88 -23.94
CA LEU A 212 9.32 2.68 -24.02
C LEU A 212 10.13 2.65 -25.31
N GLU A 213 9.53 2.98 -26.45
CA GLU A 213 10.21 3.07 -27.75
C GLU A 213 11.30 4.13 -27.76
N GLU A 214 10.99 5.34 -27.29
CA GLU A 214 11.94 6.46 -27.18
C GLU A 214 13.16 6.13 -26.32
N ASN A 215 13.01 5.25 -25.33
CA ASN A 215 14.07 4.83 -24.42
C ASN A 215 14.70 3.49 -24.81
N ASN A 216 14.41 2.95 -26.01
CA ASN A 216 14.89 1.65 -26.49
C ASN A 216 14.59 0.48 -25.52
N MET A 217 13.44 0.54 -24.86
CA MET A 217 12.96 -0.48 -23.93
C MET A 217 11.95 -1.41 -24.62
N PRO A 218 11.88 -2.70 -24.22
CA PRO A 218 10.92 -3.64 -24.81
C PRO A 218 9.46 -3.19 -24.68
N VAL A 219 8.76 -3.05 -25.82
CA VAL A 219 7.35 -2.67 -25.89
C VAL A 219 6.40 -3.70 -25.28
N GLU A 220 6.86 -4.94 -25.08
CA GLU A 220 6.10 -5.99 -24.38
C GLU A 220 5.72 -5.59 -22.94
N TYR A 221 6.45 -4.67 -22.30
CA TYR A 221 6.05 -4.13 -21.01
C TYR A 221 4.70 -3.39 -21.08
N ALA A 222 4.36 -2.78 -22.23
CA ALA A 222 3.04 -2.18 -22.44
C ALA A 222 1.92 -3.22 -22.51
N VAL A 223 2.20 -4.44 -23.00
CA VAL A 223 1.25 -5.56 -22.99
C VAL A 223 0.92 -5.98 -21.56
N PHE A 224 1.93 -6.08 -20.71
CA PHE A 224 1.73 -6.36 -19.28
C PHE A 224 1.03 -5.22 -18.55
N LEU A 225 1.33 -3.96 -18.90
CA LEU A 225 0.64 -2.81 -18.36
C LEU A 225 -0.86 -2.86 -18.70
N ARG A 226 -1.19 -3.05 -19.99
CA ARG A 226 -2.57 -3.22 -20.45
C ARG A 226 -3.31 -4.29 -19.64
N HIS A 227 -2.67 -5.44 -19.42
CA HIS A 227 -3.26 -6.51 -18.61
C HIS A 227 -3.50 -6.08 -17.15
N CYS A 228 -2.56 -5.37 -16.53
CA CYS A 228 -2.69 -4.87 -15.16
C CYS A 228 -3.79 -3.83 -14.99
N LEU A 229 -4.00 -2.95 -15.99
CA LEU A 229 -4.99 -1.88 -15.92
C LEU A 229 -6.41 -2.36 -16.27
N THR A 230 -6.55 -3.30 -17.21
CA THR A 230 -7.87 -3.76 -17.70
C THR A 230 -8.44 -4.97 -16.96
N SER A 231 -7.62 -5.70 -16.21
CA SER A 231 -8.05 -6.85 -15.40
C SER A 231 -8.46 -6.46 -13.97
N GLY A 232 -8.76 -5.18 -13.72
CA GLY A 232 -9.15 -4.68 -12.41
C GLY A 232 -10.51 -5.21 -11.95
N TYR A 233 -10.55 -5.82 -10.77
CA TYR A 233 -11.78 -6.13 -10.05
C TYR A 233 -11.55 -5.91 -8.55
N LEU A 234 -12.62 -5.91 -7.77
CA LEU A 234 -12.59 -5.75 -6.31
C LEU A 234 -13.68 -6.60 -5.64
N LEU A 235 -13.41 -6.96 -4.39
CA LEU A 235 -14.32 -7.65 -3.48
C LEU A 235 -14.78 -6.67 -2.39
N TRP A 236 -16.09 -6.55 -2.21
CA TRP A 236 -16.72 -5.79 -1.14
C TRP A 236 -17.93 -6.54 -0.60
N LYS A 237 -17.97 -6.79 0.73
CA LYS A 237 -19.06 -7.55 1.41
C LYS A 237 -19.53 -8.81 0.65
N GLU A 238 -18.57 -9.64 0.25
CA GLU A 238 -18.81 -10.89 -0.51
C GLU A 238 -19.28 -10.72 -1.96
N GLU A 239 -19.44 -9.48 -2.42
CA GLU A 239 -19.82 -9.16 -3.79
C GLU A 239 -18.61 -8.73 -4.62
N PHE A 240 -18.58 -9.12 -5.88
CA PHE A 240 -17.51 -8.81 -6.80
C PHE A 240 -17.93 -7.69 -7.75
N TYR A 241 -17.02 -6.77 -8.00
CA TYR A 241 -17.19 -5.66 -8.94
C TYR A 241 -16.01 -5.61 -9.89
N LYS A 242 -16.27 -5.52 -11.18
CA LYS A 242 -15.27 -5.23 -12.20
C LYS A 242 -15.11 -3.71 -12.31
N GLN A 243 -13.88 -3.24 -12.33
CA GLN A 243 -13.56 -1.86 -12.67
C GLN A 243 -13.59 -1.75 -14.20
N LEU A 244 -14.43 -0.88 -14.73
CA LEU A 244 -14.61 -0.66 -16.16
C LEU A 244 -13.64 0.37 -16.71
N ASP A 245 -13.36 1.41 -15.91
CA ASP A 245 -12.53 2.54 -16.30
C ASP A 245 -11.68 3.04 -15.13
N GLY A 246 -10.67 3.84 -15.47
CA GLY A 246 -9.64 4.28 -14.54
C GLY A 246 -8.70 3.16 -14.10
N VAL A 247 -7.82 3.49 -13.17
CA VAL A 247 -6.81 2.61 -12.62
C VAL A 247 -7.03 2.41 -11.12
N ALA A 248 -6.64 1.24 -10.60
CA ALA A 248 -6.87 0.91 -9.20
C ALA A 248 -5.88 1.63 -8.26
N MET A 249 -6.37 2.49 -7.37
CA MET A 249 -5.56 3.27 -6.40
C MET A 249 -4.64 2.46 -5.47
N GLY A 250 -4.79 1.13 -5.39
CA GLY A 250 -3.92 0.26 -4.59
C GLY A 250 -2.99 -0.64 -5.41
N SER A 251 -2.93 -0.44 -6.73
CA SER A 251 -1.98 -1.12 -7.60
C SER A 251 -0.60 -0.46 -7.51
N PRO A 252 0.50 -1.22 -7.41
CA PRO A 252 1.86 -0.67 -7.40
C PRO A 252 2.22 0.15 -8.64
N VAL A 253 1.64 -0.14 -9.81
CA VAL A 253 1.97 0.53 -11.07
C VAL A 253 1.11 1.78 -11.31
N SER A 254 -0.06 1.88 -10.68
CA SER A 254 -0.98 3.00 -10.89
C SER A 254 -0.41 4.39 -10.63
N PRO A 255 0.33 4.69 -9.53
CA PRO A 255 0.92 6.01 -9.35
C PRO A 255 1.96 6.35 -10.41
N ILE A 256 2.73 5.36 -10.89
CA ILE A 256 3.73 5.59 -11.94
C ILE A 256 3.06 6.01 -13.25
N VAL A 257 1.96 5.33 -13.60
CA VAL A 257 1.21 5.58 -14.83
C VAL A 257 0.45 6.90 -14.76
N ALA A 258 -0.09 7.23 -13.59
CA ALA A 258 -0.74 8.51 -13.34
C ALA A 258 0.24 9.66 -13.59
N ASP A 259 1.44 9.61 -13.01
CA ASP A 259 2.47 10.63 -13.22
C ASP A 259 2.88 10.73 -14.70
N ILE A 260 3.13 9.60 -15.37
CA ILE A 260 3.50 9.59 -16.79
C ILE A 260 2.41 10.23 -17.67
N PHE A 261 1.15 9.94 -17.38
CA PHE A 261 0.01 10.52 -18.10
C PHE A 261 -0.08 12.03 -17.83
N MET A 262 0.02 12.45 -16.56
CA MET A 262 -0.07 13.86 -16.18
C MET A 262 1.07 14.68 -16.76
N GLU A 263 2.29 14.16 -16.78
CA GLU A 263 3.44 14.79 -17.42
C GLU A 263 3.20 15.04 -18.92
N ASP A 264 2.70 14.04 -19.64
CA ASP A 264 2.38 14.16 -21.08
C ASP A 264 1.21 15.13 -21.32
N PHE A 265 0.19 15.09 -20.46
CA PHE A 265 -0.95 16.00 -20.49
C PHE A 265 -0.52 17.45 -20.28
N GLU A 266 0.28 17.72 -19.25
CA GLU A 266 0.73 19.06 -18.88
C GLU A 266 1.70 19.65 -19.88
N GLU A 267 2.62 18.86 -20.43
CA GLU A 267 3.50 19.35 -21.50
C GLU A 267 2.69 19.79 -22.72
N LYS A 268 1.69 19.01 -23.13
CA LYS A 268 0.78 19.39 -24.23
C LYS A 268 -0.03 20.64 -23.88
N ALA A 269 -0.56 20.71 -22.66
CA ALA A 269 -1.34 21.85 -22.18
C ALA A 269 -0.50 23.13 -22.19
N LEU A 270 0.72 23.10 -21.64
CA LEU A 270 1.60 24.26 -21.56
C LEU A 270 2.13 24.70 -22.94
N LEU A 271 2.34 23.76 -23.87
CA LEU A 271 2.76 24.07 -25.24
C LEU A 271 1.67 24.67 -26.11
N THR A 272 0.41 24.29 -25.88
CA THR A 272 -0.72 24.70 -26.73
C THR A 272 -1.64 25.74 -26.10
N SER A 273 -1.40 26.12 -24.83
CA SER A 273 -2.25 27.08 -24.14
C SER A 273 -2.15 28.48 -24.74
N PRO A 274 -3.29 29.17 -24.93
CA PRO A 274 -3.28 30.60 -25.25
C PRO A 274 -2.82 31.47 -24.08
N ILE A 275 -2.78 30.91 -22.87
CA ILE A 275 -2.37 31.57 -21.64
C ILE A 275 -1.08 30.92 -21.17
N ASN A 276 0.00 31.69 -21.12
CA ASN A 276 1.29 31.19 -20.65
C ASN A 276 1.45 31.54 -19.16
N PRO A 277 1.40 30.56 -18.24
CA PRO A 277 1.70 30.82 -16.83
C PRO A 277 3.16 31.25 -16.69
N ARG A 278 3.42 32.24 -15.83
CA ARG A 278 4.80 32.67 -15.55
C ARG A 278 5.58 31.56 -14.84
N PHE A 279 4.88 30.79 -14.03
CA PHE A 279 5.45 29.67 -13.30
C PHE A 279 4.40 28.56 -13.22
N TYR A 280 4.82 27.33 -13.52
CA TYR A 280 4.00 26.13 -13.39
C TYR A 280 4.89 25.00 -12.91
N LYS A 281 4.56 24.41 -11.76
CA LYS A 281 5.29 23.30 -11.16
C LYS A 281 4.32 22.27 -10.60
N GLN A 282 4.72 21.01 -10.63
CA GLN A 282 3.94 19.88 -10.15
C GLN A 282 4.75 19.03 -9.17
N TYR A 283 4.11 18.63 -8.08
CA TYR A 283 4.60 17.61 -7.17
C TYR A 283 3.53 16.52 -7.02
N VAL A 284 3.75 15.39 -7.71
CA VAL A 284 2.77 14.29 -7.77
C VAL A 284 1.40 14.81 -8.23
N ASP A 285 0.37 14.79 -7.39
CA ASP A 285 -0.99 15.20 -7.73
C ASP A 285 -1.20 16.72 -7.56
N ASP A 286 -0.33 17.40 -6.81
CA ASP A 286 -0.49 18.81 -6.45
C ASP A 286 0.24 19.70 -7.47
N THR A 287 -0.37 20.81 -7.89
CA THR A 287 0.27 21.80 -8.78
C THR A 287 0.40 23.16 -8.10
N PHE A 288 1.39 23.93 -8.54
CA PHE A 288 1.61 25.30 -8.10
C PHE A 288 1.85 26.17 -9.33
N THR A 289 1.00 27.17 -9.51
CA THR A 289 1.00 28.04 -10.69
C THR A 289 0.97 29.50 -10.29
N ILE A 290 1.72 30.33 -11.02
CA ILE A 290 1.63 31.79 -10.96
C ILE A 290 1.15 32.29 -12.32
N LEU A 291 0.02 32.99 -12.33
CA LEU A 291 -0.59 33.54 -13.54
C LEU A 291 -1.37 34.84 -13.23
N PRO A 292 -1.65 35.66 -14.26
CA PRO A 292 -2.48 36.85 -14.10
C PRO A 292 -3.88 36.52 -13.57
N LEU A 293 -4.36 37.29 -12.59
CA LEU A 293 -5.64 37.04 -11.89
C LEU A 293 -6.84 36.96 -12.84
N ASP A 294 -6.86 37.81 -13.86
CA ASP A 294 -7.91 37.88 -14.87
C ASP A 294 -7.93 36.67 -15.83
N LYS A 295 -6.83 35.90 -15.89
CA LYS A 295 -6.68 34.75 -16.79
C LYS A 295 -6.86 33.40 -16.09
N VAL A 296 -7.03 33.38 -14.77
CA VAL A 296 -7.09 32.12 -14.00
C VAL A 296 -8.25 31.23 -14.46
N THR A 297 -9.45 31.80 -14.57
CA THR A 297 -10.65 31.08 -14.98
C THR A 297 -10.53 30.57 -16.42
N ALA A 298 -10.06 31.42 -17.33
CA ALA A 298 -9.85 31.03 -18.72
C ALA A 298 -8.80 29.90 -18.88
N PHE A 299 -7.76 29.89 -18.03
CA PHE A 299 -6.78 28.80 -18.02
C PHE A 299 -7.38 27.51 -17.46
N LEU A 300 -8.19 27.57 -16.40
CA LEU A 300 -8.93 26.42 -15.88
C LEU A 300 -9.87 25.82 -16.94
N ASP A 301 -10.64 26.67 -17.62
CA ASP A 301 -11.57 26.26 -18.69
C ASP A 301 -10.79 25.61 -19.84
N TYR A 302 -9.64 26.18 -20.20
CA TYR A 302 -8.75 25.59 -21.19
C TYR A 302 -8.24 24.21 -20.76
N LEU A 303 -7.72 24.04 -19.54
CA LEU A 303 -7.27 22.72 -19.04
C LEU A 303 -8.39 21.68 -19.10
N ASN A 304 -9.60 22.07 -18.71
CA ASN A 304 -10.79 21.20 -18.75
C ASN A 304 -11.29 20.89 -20.18
N SER A 305 -10.90 21.69 -21.17
CA SER A 305 -11.26 21.47 -22.57
C SER A 305 -10.38 20.43 -23.27
N ILE A 306 -9.16 20.16 -22.78
CA ILE A 306 -8.18 19.27 -23.42
C ILE A 306 -8.66 17.82 -23.40
N ASN A 307 -9.20 17.36 -22.26
CA ASN A 307 -9.67 15.99 -22.10
C ASN A 307 -10.96 15.95 -21.28
N SER A 308 -12.03 15.41 -21.87
CA SER A 308 -13.34 15.35 -21.24
C SER A 308 -13.38 14.51 -19.95
N LYS A 309 -12.44 13.59 -19.74
CA LYS A 309 -12.36 12.77 -18.53
C LYS A 309 -11.56 13.41 -17.40
N ILE A 310 -10.59 14.26 -17.71
CA ILE A 310 -9.71 14.89 -16.71
C ILE A 310 -10.26 16.27 -16.40
N GLN A 311 -10.77 16.43 -15.19
CA GLN A 311 -11.39 17.69 -14.75
C GLN A 311 -10.58 18.27 -13.59
N PHE A 312 -10.12 19.49 -13.78
CA PHE A 312 -9.40 20.28 -12.79
C PHE A 312 -10.37 21.13 -11.97
N THR A 313 -9.95 21.35 -10.73
CA THR A 313 -10.47 22.37 -9.83
C THR A 313 -9.35 23.30 -9.47
N MET A 314 -9.69 24.53 -9.06
CA MET A 314 -8.69 25.50 -8.62
C MET A 314 -8.89 25.88 -7.16
N GLN A 315 -7.78 26.11 -6.47
CA GLN A 315 -7.73 26.77 -5.18
C GLN A 315 -6.87 28.03 -5.34
N LEU A 316 -7.51 29.19 -5.19
CA LEU A 316 -6.83 30.49 -5.13
C LEU A 316 -6.12 30.66 -3.79
N GLU A 317 -5.07 31.46 -3.78
CA GLU A 317 -4.44 31.92 -2.54
C GLU A 317 -5.44 32.64 -1.62
N ALA A 318 -5.23 32.50 -0.31
CA ALA A 318 -5.98 33.21 0.71
C ALA A 318 -5.00 34.03 1.55
N ASN A 319 -5.26 35.33 1.72
CA ASN A 319 -4.36 36.25 2.43
C ASN A 319 -2.91 36.26 1.87
N ASN A 320 -2.76 36.26 0.54
CA ASN A 320 -1.48 36.13 -0.18
C ASN A 320 -0.71 34.85 0.17
N SER A 321 -1.39 33.83 0.71
CA SER A 321 -0.81 32.57 1.10
C SER A 321 -1.39 31.40 0.31
N LEU A 322 -0.53 30.52 -0.19
CA LEU A 322 -0.92 29.23 -0.76
C LEU A 322 -0.03 28.11 -0.24
N ALA A 323 -0.67 27.05 0.27
CA ALA A 323 0.02 25.85 0.73
C ALA A 323 0.34 24.90 -0.43
N PHE A 324 1.60 24.47 -0.52
CA PHE A 324 2.08 23.50 -1.49
C PHE A 324 3.11 22.55 -0.86
N ILE A 325 2.86 21.24 -0.92
CA ILE A 325 3.63 20.19 -0.22
C ILE A 325 3.66 20.43 1.31
N ASP A 326 4.82 20.82 1.85
CA ASP A 326 5.10 21.09 3.27
C ASP A 326 5.46 22.57 3.49
N VAL A 327 5.16 23.42 2.50
CA VAL A 327 5.58 24.82 2.42
C VAL A 327 4.35 25.69 2.22
N GLU A 328 4.30 26.82 2.90
CA GLU A 328 3.30 27.86 2.71
C GLU A 328 4.02 29.09 2.15
N HIS A 329 3.61 29.57 0.97
CA HIS A 329 4.22 30.76 0.36
C HIS A 329 3.34 31.97 0.64
N GLU A 330 3.85 32.95 1.38
CA GLU A 330 3.18 34.20 1.73
C GLU A 330 3.76 35.37 0.92
N GLY A 331 3.25 35.60 -0.30
CA GLY A 331 3.55 36.75 -1.17
C GLY A 331 5.02 36.94 -1.60
N SER A 332 5.89 37.30 -0.65
CA SER A 332 7.34 37.49 -0.79
C SER A 332 8.17 36.62 0.17
N VAL A 333 7.52 35.88 1.08
CA VAL A 333 8.18 35.11 2.14
C VAL A 333 7.74 33.66 2.06
N ILE A 334 8.71 32.75 2.05
CA ILE A 334 8.46 31.32 2.14
C ILE A 334 8.41 30.94 3.62
N VAL A 335 7.26 30.49 4.09
CA VAL A 335 7.08 29.95 5.45
C VAL A 335 7.10 28.42 5.36
N ASN A 336 8.20 27.81 5.80
CA ASN A 336 8.26 26.34 5.93
C ASN A 336 7.45 25.90 7.14
N THR A 337 6.24 25.40 6.93
CA THR A 337 5.30 25.03 8.03
C THR A 337 5.63 23.70 8.70
N TRP A 338 6.41 22.81 8.06
CA TRP A 338 6.66 21.45 8.57
C TRP A 338 8.12 21.01 8.73
N LEU A 339 9.09 21.84 8.31
CA LEU A 339 10.50 21.55 8.54
C LEU A 339 11.04 22.49 9.58
N PRO A 340 11.06 22.09 10.87
CA PRO A 340 11.86 22.81 11.81
C PRO A 340 13.31 22.63 11.33
N SER A 341 13.94 23.73 10.91
CA SER A 341 15.38 23.75 10.74
C SER A 341 16.02 23.08 11.97
N HIS A 342 17.17 22.43 11.82
CA HIS A 342 17.88 21.87 13.00
C HIS A 342 18.02 22.92 14.13
N HIS A 343 17.99 24.21 13.77
CA HIS A 343 17.91 25.35 14.66
C HIS A 343 16.57 25.44 15.41
N HIS A 344 15.43 25.37 14.72
CA HIS A 344 14.10 25.39 15.33
C HIS A 344 13.87 24.18 16.24
N VAL A 345 14.28 22.96 15.85
CA VAL A 345 14.19 21.79 16.75
C VAL A 345 15.03 21.99 18.00
N LYS A 346 16.26 22.49 17.87
CA LYS A 346 17.12 22.82 19.03
C LYS A 346 16.49 23.88 19.92
N GLN A 347 15.88 24.91 19.33
CA GLN A 347 15.24 26.00 20.04
C GLN A 347 13.98 25.53 20.78
N VAL A 348 13.10 24.77 20.12
CA VAL A 348 11.93 24.14 20.77
C VAL A 348 12.37 23.19 21.89
N LEU A 349 13.43 22.40 21.70
CA LEU A 349 13.96 21.54 22.77
C LEU A 349 14.52 22.36 23.94
N HIS A 350 15.16 23.50 23.67
CA HIS A 350 15.67 24.41 24.67
C HIS A 350 14.53 25.11 25.45
N ASP A 351 13.53 25.62 24.74
CA ASP A 351 12.36 26.31 25.29
C ASP A 351 11.51 25.37 26.16
N ASN A 352 11.42 24.09 25.78
CA ASN A 352 10.76 23.04 26.56
C ASN A 352 11.66 22.41 27.65
N LYS A 353 12.87 22.96 27.90
CA LYS A 353 13.84 22.47 28.89
C LYS A 353 14.22 20.99 28.71
N LEU A 354 14.14 20.47 27.48
CA LEU A 354 14.51 19.11 27.12
C LEU A 354 16.00 19.04 26.77
N ARG A 355 16.75 18.12 27.40
CA ARG A 355 18.19 17.95 27.15
C ARG A 355 18.44 17.52 25.71
N VAL A 356 19.12 18.36 24.94
CA VAL A 356 19.69 17.98 23.63
C VAL A 356 20.95 17.13 23.89
N PRO A 357 20.99 15.85 23.46
CA PRO A 357 22.19 15.03 23.62
C PRO A 357 23.35 15.66 22.84
N ARG A 358 24.49 15.89 23.49
CA ARG A 358 25.72 16.24 22.77
C ARG A 358 26.07 15.09 21.83
N LEU A 359 26.21 15.39 20.53
CA LEU A 359 26.75 14.45 19.55
C LEU A 359 28.18 14.10 19.99
N ARG A 360 28.34 12.97 20.68
CA ARG A 360 29.66 12.37 20.85
C ARG A 360 30.07 11.86 19.48
N HIS A 361 30.96 12.60 18.81
CA HIS A 361 31.77 12.04 17.75
C HIS A 361 32.65 10.99 18.42
N SER A 362 32.27 9.72 18.34
CA SER A 362 33.26 8.67 18.48
C SER A 362 33.89 8.50 17.12
N GLU A 363 35.17 8.86 16.99
CA GLU A 363 36.03 8.28 15.95
C GLU A 363 36.16 6.79 16.25
N ARG A 364 35.10 6.03 15.98
CA ARG A 364 35.24 4.60 15.73
C ARG A 364 35.60 4.53 14.27
N VAL A 365 36.86 4.20 14.00
CA VAL A 365 37.28 3.72 12.67
C VAL A 365 36.30 2.60 12.31
N GLU A 366 35.40 2.88 11.36
CA GLU A 366 34.49 1.85 10.86
C GLU A 366 35.37 0.77 10.22
N PRO A 367 35.34 -0.48 10.70
CA PRO A 367 36.08 -1.56 10.05
C PRO A 367 35.55 -1.70 8.62
N ALA A 368 36.43 -1.88 7.63
CA ALA A 368 36.09 -1.97 6.21
C ALA A 368 34.78 -2.74 5.97
N THR A 369 33.69 -2.01 5.75
CA THR A 369 32.34 -2.57 5.82
C THR A 369 31.97 -3.23 4.51
N VAL A 370 31.74 -4.55 4.54
CA VAL A 370 30.71 -5.14 3.69
C VAL A 370 29.38 -4.58 4.18
N ALA A 371 28.61 -3.87 3.34
CA ALA A 371 27.32 -3.31 3.72
C ALA A 371 26.40 -4.40 4.29
N ARG A 372 26.12 -4.38 5.61
CA ARG A 372 25.30 -5.40 6.28
C ARG A 372 23.88 -4.90 6.47
N VAL A 373 22.90 -5.78 6.22
CA VAL A 373 21.49 -5.51 6.50
C VAL A 373 21.31 -5.31 8.01
N PRO A 374 20.69 -4.20 8.46
CA PRO A 374 20.44 -3.98 9.88
C PRO A 374 19.43 -4.99 10.45
N ALA A 375 19.63 -5.40 11.70
CA ALA A 375 18.72 -6.29 12.41
C ALA A 375 17.64 -5.50 13.15
N VAL A 376 16.38 -5.86 12.93
CA VAL A 376 15.24 -5.25 13.63
C VAL A 376 14.68 -6.26 14.63
N LEU A 377 14.78 -5.94 15.92
CA LEU A 377 14.40 -6.82 17.02
C LEU A 377 13.18 -6.27 17.78
N PRO A 378 12.31 -7.12 18.34
CA PRO A 378 11.34 -6.65 19.31
C PRO A 378 12.06 -6.11 20.55
N TYR A 379 11.61 -5.01 21.15
CA TYR A 379 12.18 -4.50 22.39
C TYR A 379 11.71 -5.37 23.55
N ILE A 380 12.65 -6.11 24.15
CA ILE A 380 12.47 -6.87 25.37
C ILE A 380 13.60 -6.46 26.29
N ARG A 381 13.25 -5.65 27.30
CA ARG A 381 14.21 -5.13 28.28
C ARG A 381 15.07 -6.27 28.84
N GLY A 382 16.38 -6.13 28.73
CA GLY A 382 17.36 -7.09 29.26
C GLY A 382 17.67 -8.29 28.36
N VAL A 383 16.88 -8.55 27.31
CA VAL A 383 17.13 -9.61 26.31
C VAL A 383 17.68 -9.03 25.03
N THR A 384 16.85 -8.23 24.35
CA THR A 384 17.18 -7.73 23.02
C THR A 384 18.25 -6.67 23.08
N ASP A 385 18.41 -6.00 24.22
CA ASP A 385 19.55 -5.11 24.49
C ASP A 385 20.89 -5.88 24.44
N LYS A 386 20.95 -7.07 25.05
CA LYS A 386 22.13 -7.93 25.05
C LYS A 386 22.39 -8.55 23.68
N ILE A 387 21.33 -8.98 22.99
CA ILE A 387 21.41 -9.45 21.60
C ILE A 387 21.92 -8.31 20.70
N GLY A 388 21.41 -7.09 20.89
CA GLY A 388 21.85 -5.90 20.17
C GLY A 388 23.32 -5.59 20.40
N TYR A 389 23.81 -5.78 21.62
CA TYR A 389 25.22 -5.64 21.96
C TYR A 389 26.11 -6.67 21.23
N ILE A 390 25.70 -7.94 21.19
CA ILE A 390 26.41 -9.00 20.44
C ILE A 390 26.43 -8.69 18.94
N LEU A 391 25.30 -8.28 18.37
CA LEU A 391 25.18 -7.94 16.96
C LEU A 391 25.99 -6.68 16.60
N ASN A 392 26.05 -5.70 17.49
CA ASN A 392 26.88 -4.51 17.30
C ASN A 392 28.39 -4.86 17.31
N ARG A 393 28.85 -5.84 18.10
CA ARG A 393 30.23 -6.35 18.02
C ARG A 393 30.53 -6.98 16.65
N ALA A 394 29.52 -7.52 15.99
CA ALA A 394 29.60 -8.04 14.64
C ALA A 394 29.31 -6.97 13.57
N SER A 395 29.36 -5.67 13.88
CA SER A 395 29.07 -4.57 12.95
C SER A 395 27.68 -4.66 12.29
N ILE A 396 26.70 -5.24 12.97
CA ILE A 396 25.29 -5.28 12.53
C ILE A 396 24.52 -4.24 13.33
N LYS A 397 24.06 -3.17 12.67
CA LYS A 397 23.22 -2.14 13.29
C LYS A 397 21.91 -2.76 13.76
N THR A 398 21.54 -2.50 15.02
CA THR A 398 20.31 -3.04 15.62
C THR A 398 19.29 -1.96 15.92
N TYR A 399 18.02 -2.22 15.56
CA TYR A 399 16.89 -1.34 15.83
C TYR A 399 15.80 -2.08 16.60
N PHE A 400 15.23 -1.45 17.63
CA PHE A 400 14.21 -2.07 18.47
C PHE A 400 12.80 -1.61 18.11
N LYS A 401 11.83 -2.53 18.13
CA LYS A 401 10.40 -2.26 17.90
C LYS A 401 9.55 -2.82 19.05
N PRO A 402 8.51 -2.14 19.53
CA PRO A 402 7.62 -2.73 20.54
C PRO A 402 6.98 -4.03 20.02
N LEU A 403 6.85 -5.03 20.90
CA LEU A 403 6.32 -6.37 20.60
C LEU A 403 4.91 -6.32 20.00
N LYS A 404 4.03 -5.57 20.64
CA LYS A 404 2.67 -5.34 20.16
C LYS A 404 2.40 -3.85 20.03
N LYS A 405 1.91 -3.45 18.86
CA LYS A 405 1.46 -2.08 18.59
C LYS A 405 -0.04 -1.99 18.86
N PHE A 406 -0.52 -0.82 19.31
CA PHE A 406 -1.94 -0.56 19.51
C PHE A 406 -2.81 -1.01 18.32
N GLY A 407 -2.39 -0.65 17.10
CA GLY A 407 -3.09 -1.05 15.87
C GLY A 407 -3.16 -2.56 15.57
N GLN A 408 -2.43 -3.42 16.30
CA GLN A 408 -2.58 -4.89 16.19
C GLN A 408 -3.74 -5.43 17.05
N PHE A 409 -4.18 -4.66 18.04
CA PHE A 409 -5.34 -4.98 18.86
C PHE A 409 -6.64 -4.55 18.19
N LEU A 410 -6.58 -3.54 17.32
CA LEU A 410 -7.71 -3.05 16.54
C LEU A 410 -8.07 -4.00 15.38
N PRO A 411 -9.33 -3.95 14.89
CA PRO A 411 -9.74 -4.62 13.66
C PRO A 411 -8.81 -4.26 12.49
N SER A 412 -8.51 -5.26 11.66
CA SER A 412 -7.89 -4.98 10.36
C SER A 412 -8.92 -4.33 9.46
N VAL A 413 -8.57 -3.18 8.91
CA VAL A 413 -9.34 -2.46 7.88
C VAL A 413 -9.57 -3.33 6.63
N LYS A 414 -8.62 -4.23 6.34
CA LYS A 414 -8.76 -5.19 5.26
C LYS A 414 -9.76 -6.25 5.69
N CYS A 415 -10.93 -6.30 5.03
CA CYS A 415 -11.96 -7.31 5.26
C CYS A 415 -11.33 -8.71 5.29
N ASN A 416 -11.39 -9.38 6.44
CA ASN A 416 -10.96 -10.76 6.53
C ASN A 416 -12.18 -11.64 6.22
N VAL A 417 -12.34 -12.03 4.96
CA VAL A 417 -13.32 -13.05 4.59
C VAL A 417 -12.74 -14.39 5.06
N PRO A 418 -13.42 -15.12 5.97
CA PRO A 418 -12.94 -16.40 6.45
C PRO A 418 -12.65 -17.35 5.28
N LEU A 419 -11.61 -18.18 5.41
CA LEU A 419 -11.34 -19.34 4.53
C LEU A 419 -10.93 -19.03 3.07
N GLN A 420 -10.61 -17.79 2.71
CA GLN A 420 -10.07 -17.45 1.37
C GLN A 420 -8.58 -17.78 1.20
N ASP A 421 -7.88 -18.09 2.28
CA ASP A 421 -6.45 -18.35 2.25
C ASP A 421 -6.13 -19.83 2.10
N ALA A 422 -4.98 -20.13 1.51
CA ALA A 422 -4.38 -21.46 1.57
C ALA A 422 -3.93 -21.77 3.00
N GLY A 423 -4.04 -23.03 3.40
CA GLY A 423 -3.76 -23.39 4.78
C GLY A 423 -4.03 -24.85 5.10
N VAL A 424 -3.84 -25.15 6.37
CA VAL A 424 -4.21 -26.43 6.97
C VAL A 424 -5.60 -26.26 7.58
N TYR A 425 -6.51 -27.18 7.29
CA TYR A 425 -7.88 -27.20 7.80
C TYR A 425 -8.17 -28.53 8.48
N LYS A 426 -9.08 -28.52 9.46
CA LYS A 426 -9.51 -29.69 10.22
C LYS A 426 -11.00 -29.91 9.94
N LEU A 427 -11.39 -31.14 9.64
CA LEU A 427 -12.77 -31.58 9.60
C LEU A 427 -12.97 -32.60 10.71
N ASP A 428 -13.92 -32.35 11.59
CA ASP A 428 -14.28 -33.31 12.62
C ASP A 428 -15.22 -34.35 12.04
N CYS A 429 -14.87 -35.61 12.19
CA CYS A 429 -15.66 -36.75 11.75
C CYS A 429 -16.42 -37.35 12.95
N GLU A 430 -17.48 -38.09 12.66
CA GLU A 430 -18.12 -38.93 13.67
C GLU A 430 -17.10 -39.92 14.25
N PHE A 431 -17.27 -40.29 15.52
CA PHE A 431 -16.36 -41.16 16.31
C PHE A 431 -15.04 -40.55 16.81
N GLY A 432 -14.96 -39.22 16.93
CA GLY A 432 -13.80 -38.57 17.57
C GLY A 432 -12.51 -38.69 16.75
N LEU A 433 -12.65 -38.87 15.45
CA LEU A 433 -11.57 -38.78 14.47
C LEU A 433 -11.64 -37.43 13.79
N SER A 434 -10.48 -36.85 13.48
CA SER A 434 -10.41 -35.59 12.77
C SER A 434 -9.53 -35.72 11.54
N TYR A 435 -10.05 -35.31 10.40
CA TYR A 435 -9.30 -35.18 9.17
C TYR A 435 -8.55 -33.85 9.17
N ILE A 436 -7.23 -33.88 9.00
CA ILE A 436 -6.41 -32.68 8.85
C ILE A 436 -5.90 -32.64 7.41
N GLY A 437 -6.40 -31.67 6.63
CA GLY A 437 -6.01 -31.47 5.24
C GLY A 437 -5.11 -30.25 5.08
N GLN A 438 -4.14 -30.30 4.17
CA GLN A 438 -3.40 -29.13 3.71
C GLN A 438 -3.82 -28.80 2.28
N THR A 439 -4.12 -27.53 2.00
CA THR A 439 -4.42 -27.06 0.65
C THR A 439 -3.52 -25.88 0.26
N LYS A 440 -3.02 -25.92 -0.98
CA LYS A 440 -2.36 -24.78 -1.63
C LYS A 440 -3.38 -23.80 -2.26
N ARG A 441 -4.63 -24.21 -2.41
CA ARG A 441 -5.77 -23.39 -2.85
C ARG A 441 -6.49 -22.80 -1.65
N SER A 442 -7.42 -21.86 -1.86
CA SER A 442 -8.26 -21.35 -0.78
C SER A 442 -9.00 -22.50 -0.08
N ILE A 443 -9.13 -22.42 1.24
CA ILE A 443 -9.90 -23.40 2.02
C ILE A 443 -11.35 -23.47 1.49
N LYS A 444 -11.95 -22.35 1.09
CA LYS A 444 -13.29 -22.29 0.47
C LYS A 444 -13.39 -23.12 -0.80
N THR A 445 -12.40 -23.05 -1.69
CA THR A 445 -12.36 -23.87 -2.91
C THR A 445 -12.22 -25.35 -2.54
N ARG A 446 -11.37 -25.68 -1.58
CA ARG A 446 -11.15 -27.06 -1.14
C ARG A 446 -12.39 -27.67 -0.51
N VAL A 447 -13.14 -26.90 0.28
CA VAL A 447 -14.43 -27.33 0.85
C VAL A 447 -15.46 -27.59 -0.27
N LYS A 448 -15.52 -26.73 -1.31
CA LYS A 448 -16.40 -26.97 -2.46
C LYS A 448 -16.03 -28.24 -3.23
N GLU A 449 -14.74 -28.51 -3.40
CA GLU A 449 -14.26 -29.77 -4.00
C GLU A 449 -14.72 -30.97 -3.18
N HIS A 450 -14.54 -30.95 -1.85
CA HIS A 450 -15.04 -32.03 -0.97
C HIS A 450 -16.55 -32.21 -1.06
N ILE A 451 -17.33 -31.12 -1.05
CA ILE A 451 -18.79 -31.19 -1.20
C ILE A 451 -19.17 -31.78 -2.57
N ALA A 452 -18.48 -31.38 -3.63
CA ALA A 452 -18.73 -31.91 -4.98
C ALA A 452 -18.34 -33.39 -5.07
N ASP A 453 -17.21 -33.79 -4.47
CA ASP A 453 -16.77 -35.18 -4.41
C ASP A 453 -17.80 -36.04 -3.68
N VAL A 454 -18.30 -35.59 -2.53
CA VAL A 454 -19.36 -36.27 -1.76
C VAL A 454 -20.67 -36.37 -2.56
N LYS A 455 -21.02 -35.34 -3.33
CA LYS A 455 -22.25 -35.35 -4.16
C LYS A 455 -22.15 -36.27 -5.36
N ASN A 456 -20.96 -36.42 -5.94
CA ASN A 456 -20.76 -37.13 -7.20
C ASN A 456 -20.32 -38.60 -7.02
N HIS A 457 -19.92 -38.99 -5.80
CA HIS A 457 -19.43 -40.33 -5.53
C HIS A 457 -20.28 -41.06 -4.49
N ALA A 458 -20.70 -42.29 -4.83
CA ALA A 458 -21.28 -43.23 -3.88
C ALA A 458 -20.27 -43.59 -2.78
N PRO A 459 -20.72 -43.95 -1.56
CA PRO A 459 -19.82 -44.22 -0.44
C PRO A 459 -18.89 -45.39 -0.77
N GLY A 460 -17.63 -45.10 -1.13
CA GLY A 460 -16.63 -46.12 -1.46
C GLY A 460 -15.53 -45.72 -2.45
N SER A 461 -15.67 -44.66 -3.26
CA SER A 461 -14.60 -44.30 -4.22
C SER A 461 -13.56 -43.35 -3.61
N LEU A 462 -12.50 -43.93 -3.05
CA LEU A 462 -11.31 -43.21 -2.59
C LEU A 462 -10.43 -42.78 -3.78
N GLN A 463 -10.66 -41.60 -4.35
CA GLN A 463 -9.73 -41.02 -5.33
C GLN A 463 -9.04 -39.72 -4.88
N SER A 464 -9.45 -39.11 -3.76
CA SER A 464 -8.79 -37.89 -3.24
C SER A 464 -7.95 -38.10 -1.97
N VAL A 465 -7.80 -39.34 -1.49
CA VAL A 465 -7.00 -39.70 -0.31
C VAL A 465 -5.59 -40.14 -0.73
N ASN A 466 -4.85 -39.25 -1.40
CA ASN A 466 -3.42 -39.50 -1.60
C ASN A 466 -2.63 -39.20 -0.31
N THR A 467 -2.25 -40.27 0.40
CA THR A 467 -1.32 -40.32 1.54
C THR A 467 -1.64 -39.35 2.68
N TYR A 468 -2.55 -39.71 3.59
CA TYR A 468 -2.88 -38.85 4.74
C TYR A 468 -2.93 -39.63 6.06
N ARG A 469 -2.40 -38.99 7.12
CA ARG A 469 -2.45 -39.49 8.50
C ARG A 469 -3.81 -39.17 9.11
N ILE A 470 -4.58 -40.21 9.44
CA ILE A 470 -5.69 -40.11 10.39
C ILE A 470 -5.05 -40.08 11.77
N ALA A 471 -5.31 -39.02 12.55
CA ALA A 471 -4.80 -38.92 13.92
C ALA A 471 -5.98 -39.02 14.90
N PRO A 472 -5.88 -39.85 15.95
CA PRO A 472 -6.81 -39.79 17.07
C PRO A 472 -6.70 -38.42 17.76
N VAL A 473 -7.78 -37.93 18.36
CA VAL A 473 -7.89 -36.60 18.99
C VAL A 473 -6.96 -36.43 20.21
N THR A 474 -6.23 -37.47 20.61
CA THR A 474 -5.32 -37.42 21.75
C THR A 474 -3.88 -37.05 21.35
N THR A 475 -3.34 -36.08 22.09
CA THR A 475 -1.91 -35.80 22.37
C THR A 475 -1.05 -35.01 21.36
N SER A 476 -0.83 -33.74 21.71
CA SER A 476 0.45 -33.04 21.97
C SER A 476 1.68 -33.11 21.03
N ASP A 477 1.76 -33.96 20.01
CA ASP A 477 3.02 -34.15 19.23
C ASP A 477 2.95 -33.77 17.75
N LEU A 478 2.04 -32.87 17.39
CA LEU A 478 2.10 -32.21 16.08
C LEU A 478 2.92 -30.92 16.19
N ILE A 479 4.06 -30.88 15.52
CA ILE A 479 4.87 -29.67 15.35
C ILE A 479 4.04 -28.68 14.52
N TYR A 480 3.30 -27.80 15.22
CA TYR A 480 2.52 -26.74 14.60
C TYR A 480 3.44 -25.63 14.10
N HIS A 481 3.43 -25.36 12.79
CA HIS A 481 3.87 -24.06 12.29
C HIS A 481 2.86 -23.01 12.74
N LYS A 482 3.25 -22.23 13.76
CA LYS A 482 2.43 -21.31 14.56
C LYS A 482 1.85 -20.08 13.83
N SER A 483 1.81 -20.08 12.50
CA SER A 483 1.36 -18.94 11.68
C SER A 483 -0.06 -19.06 11.14
N SER A 484 -0.73 -20.22 11.25
CA SER A 484 -1.91 -20.50 10.40
C SER A 484 -3.19 -20.94 11.13
N LEU A 485 -3.22 -20.94 12.46
CA LEU A 485 -4.44 -21.21 13.23
C LEU A 485 -4.89 -19.96 13.99
N LYS A 486 -5.59 -19.08 13.28
CA LYS A 486 -6.48 -18.08 13.88
C LYS A 486 -7.78 -18.15 13.11
N ASN A 487 -8.86 -18.47 13.82
CA ASN A 487 -10.25 -18.55 13.35
C ASN A 487 -10.61 -19.90 12.74
N ILE A 488 -11.09 -20.82 13.57
CA ILE A 488 -12.32 -21.61 13.35
C ILE A 488 -12.79 -21.99 14.76
N ASP A 489 -13.65 -21.17 15.35
CA ASP A 489 -14.50 -21.51 16.49
C ASP A 489 -15.88 -20.91 16.15
N SER A 490 -16.56 -21.50 15.17
CA SER A 490 -18.00 -21.32 14.93
C SER A 490 -18.36 -22.00 13.61
N PHE A 491 -18.93 -23.20 13.67
CA PHE A 491 -19.97 -23.68 12.77
C PHE A 491 -20.46 -25.01 13.37
N GLN A 492 -21.43 -24.91 14.29
CA GLN A 492 -22.41 -25.96 14.49
C GLN A 492 -23.56 -25.65 13.52
N GLY A 493 -23.89 -26.61 12.69
CA GLY A 493 -24.98 -26.59 11.72
C GLY A 493 -25.10 -27.99 11.14
#